data_AF-A0A3E4WUR3-F1
#
_entry.id   AF-A0A3E4WUR3-F1
#
_cell.length_a   1.000
_cell.length_b   1.000
_cell.length_c   1.000
_cell.angle_alpha   90.00
_cell.angle_beta   90.00
_cell.angle_gamma   90.00
#
_symmetry.space_group_name_H-M   'P 1'
#
loop_
_entity.id
_entity.type
_entity.pdbx_description
1 polymer ?
#
loop_
_entity_poly.entity_id
_entity_poly.type
_entity_poly.pdbx_seq_one_letter_code
_entity_poly.pdbx_strand_id
1 'polypeptide(L)'
;MSCYFTGFEYLLYSKKNNLSVVKIFRKKILNMGFRLSSQKEDISKHYIENFFSKDDKMLELHQKIGYNTKINSEGCISIYSGIELLKNPYIVPETMNIKKQCFQYVWFPGEYYYFMITLPGDIEKDIFSKTIFCMLKELLY
;
A
#
# COMPACT_ATOMS: atom_id res chain seq x y z
N MET A 1 2.14 0.06 23.83
CA MET A 1 0.73 0.37 23.50
C MET A 1 0.58 0.09 22.02
N SER A 2 -0.17 -0.94 21.63
CA SER A 2 -0.33 -1.32 20.22
C SER A 2 -1.19 -0.26 19.52
N CYS A 3 -0.59 0.56 18.65
CA CYS A 3 -1.32 1.50 17.82
C CYS A 3 -2.32 0.71 16.96
N TYR A 4 -3.62 0.92 17.17
CA TYR A 4 -4.65 0.36 16.28
C TYR A 4 -4.53 1.08 14.93
N PHE A 5 -3.94 0.42 13.94
CA PHE A 5 -3.90 0.88 12.56
C PHE A 5 -5.34 0.77 12.00
N THR A 6 -6.11 1.86 12.06
CA THR A 6 -7.41 1.94 11.36
C THR A 6 -7.13 2.48 9.96
N GLY A 7 -7.46 1.77 8.87
CA GLY A 7 -7.17 2.22 7.50
C GLY A 7 -7.72 1.24 6.47
N PHE A 8 -7.76 1.65 5.19
CA PHE A 8 -8.16 0.77 4.09
C PHE A 8 -6.93 0.05 3.55
N GLU A 9 -6.91 -1.27 3.67
CA GLU A 9 -5.80 -2.13 3.26
C GLU A 9 -6.07 -2.75 1.89
N TYR A 10 -5.08 -2.68 1.01
CA TYR A 10 -5.13 -3.28 -0.33
C TYR A 10 -3.89 -4.13 -0.57
N LEU A 11 -4.10 -5.40 -0.87
CA LEU A 11 -3.05 -6.38 -1.13
C LEU A 11 -2.91 -6.61 -2.63
N LEU A 12 -1.70 -6.41 -3.15
CA LEU A 12 -1.35 -6.68 -4.53
C LEU A 12 -0.19 -7.68 -4.61
N TYR A 13 -0.14 -8.44 -5.69
CA TYR A 13 0.92 -9.42 -5.96
C TYR A 13 1.63 -9.07 -7.27
N SER A 14 2.95 -9.27 -7.32
CA SER A 14 3.72 -9.13 -8.56
C SER A 14 4.98 -9.99 -8.53
N LYS A 15 5.49 -10.34 -9.71
CA LYS A 15 6.83 -10.92 -9.86
C LYS A 15 7.93 -9.86 -9.87
N LYS A 16 7.58 -8.57 -9.94
CA LYS A 16 8.56 -7.49 -9.88
C LYS A 16 9.18 -7.43 -8.48
N ASN A 17 10.51 -7.33 -8.44
CA ASN A 17 11.28 -7.28 -7.21
C ASN A 17 10.82 -6.13 -6.31
N ASN A 18 10.51 -6.43 -5.05
CA ASN A 18 9.94 -5.45 -4.14
C ASN A 18 10.88 -4.31 -3.78
N LEU A 19 12.19 -4.55 -3.66
CA LEU A 19 13.16 -3.51 -3.34
C LEU A 19 13.17 -2.43 -4.41
N SER A 20 13.10 -2.83 -5.69
CA SER A 20 13.03 -1.89 -6.81
C SER A 20 11.69 -1.14 -6.84
N VAL A 21 10.57 -1.85 -6.68
CA VAL A 21 9.23 -1.24 -6.67
C VAL A 21 9.08 -0.25 -5.51
N VAL A 22 9.40 -0.66 -4.29
CA VAL A 22 9.26 0.17 -3.08
C VAL A 22 10.19 1.37 -3.13
N LYS A 23 11.40 1.25 -3.71
CA LYS A 23 12.30 2.40 -3.92
C LYS A 23 11.71 3.45 -4.87
N ILE A 24 11.14 3.02 -6.00
CA ILE A 24 10.51 3.94 -6.97
C ILE A 24 9.25 4.55 -6.37
N PHE A 25 8.42 3.74 -5.70
CA PHE A 25 7.21 4.19 -5.02
C PHE A 25 7.55 5.24 -3.96
N ARG A 26 8.54 4.97 -3.09
CA ARG A 26 9.05 5.92 -2.09
C ARG A 26 9.43 7.25 -2.73
N LYS A 27 10.17 7.23 -3.85
CA LYS A 27 10.54 8.46 -4.57
C LYS A 27 9.32 9.24 -5.07
N LYS A 28 8.31 8.57 -5.62
CA LYS A 28 7.05 9.22 -6.04
C LYS A 28 6.34 9.88 -4.85
N ILE A 29 6.22 9.19 -3.72
CA ILE A 29 5.58 9.73 -2.50
C ILE A 29 6.33 10.94 -1.94
N LEU A 30 7.67 10.86 -1.87
CA LEU A 30 8.49 12.00 -1.42
C LEU A 30 8.32 13.23 -2.32
N ASN A 31 8.21 13.03 -3.64
CA ASN A 31 7.96 14.12 -4.59
C ASN A 31 6.59 14.78 -4.44
N MET A 32 5.62 14.11 -3.79
CA MET A 32 4.32 14.69 -3.45
C MET A 32 4.35 15.54 -2.16
N GLY A 33 5.54 15.70 -1.55
CA GLY A 33 5.72 16.47 -0.33
C GLY A 33 5.51 15.67 0.96
N PHE A 34 5.41 14.35 0.89
CA PHE A 34 5.46 13.49 2.07
C PHE A 34 6.90 13.28 2.52
N ARG A 35 7.06 12.92 3.79
CA ARG A 35 8.32 12.46 4.37
C ARG A 35 8.21 11.01 4.80
N LEU A 36 9.34 10.31 4.77
CA LEU A 36 9.46 8.97 5.33
C LEU A 36 9.56 9.09 6.85
N SER A 37 8.51 8.66 7.56
CA SER A 37 8.39 8.79 9.01
C SER A 37 8.88 7.56 9.76
N SER A 38 8.77 6.38 9.17
CA SER A 38 9.48 5.19 9.64
C SER A 38 9.81 4.26 8.48
N GLN A 39 10.88 3.48 8.67
CA GLN A 39 11.29 2.43 7.77
C GLN A 39 11.75 1.22 8.58
N LYS A 40 11.34 0.03 8.15
CA LYS A 40 11.86 -1.24 8.64
C LYS A 40 12.18 -2.11 7.43
N GLU A 41 13.36 -2.71 7.43
CA GLU A 41 13.83 -3.51 6.31
C GLU A 41 14.60 -4.72 6.82
N ASP A 42 14.27 -5.89 6.27
CA ASP A 42 14.99 -7.15 6.49
C ASP A 42 15.20 -7.81 5.13
N ILE A 43 16.33 -7.49 4.51
CA ILE A 43 16.71 -7.94 3.16
C ILE A 43 16.72 -9.48 3.08
N SER A 44 17.14 -10.15 4.15
CA SER A 44 17.20 -11.61 4.21
C SER A 44 15.83 -12.28 4.11
N LYS A 45 14.78 -11.55 4.54
CA LYS A 45 13.38 -11.98 4.48
C LYS A 45 12.61 -11.32 3.35
N HIS A 46 13.30 -10.59 2.47
CA HIS A 46 12.68 -9.73 1.46
C HIS A 46 11.64 -8.78 2.04
N TYR A 47 11.76 -8.37 3.31
CA TYR A 47 10.74 -7.57 3.97
C TYR A 47 11.08 -6.09 3.95
N ILE A 48 10.14 -5.26 3.53
CA ILE A 48 10.27 -3.79 3.54
C ILE A 48 8.97 -3.18 4.01
N GLU A 49 9.04 -2.27 4.97
CA GLU A 49 7.92 -1.49 5.49
C GLU A 49 8.33 -0.02 5.50
N ASN A 50 7.49 0.84 4.90
CA ASN A 50 7.64 2.29 4.93
C ASN A 50 6.35 2.94 5.37
N PHE A 51 6.47 3.90 6.29
CA PHE A 51 5.36 4.74 6.72
C PHE A 51 5.64 6.21 6.36
N PHE A 52 4.65 6.90 5.83
CA PHE A 52 4.74 8.27 5.36
C PHE A 52 3.72 9.17 6.04
N SER A 53 4.18 10.36 6.43
CA SER A 53 3.33 11.48 6.86
C SER A 53 3.77 12.75 6.13
N LYS A 54 2.92 13.77 6.06
CA LYS A 54 3.29 15.06 5.45
C LYS A 54 4.00 15.99 6.43
N ASP A 55 3.55 15.99 7.69
CA ASP A 55 4.08 16.80 8.78
C ASP A 55 3.86 16.12 10.14
N ASP A 56 4.36 16.73 11.22
CA ASP A 56 4.20 16.20 12.59
C ASP A 56 2.75 16.19 13.03
N LYS A 57 1.94 17.17 12.59
CA LYS A 57 0.52 17.25 12.93
C LYS A 57 -0.27 16.05 12.38
N MET A 58 0.02 15.64 11.14
CA MET A 58 -0.57 14.46 10.52
C MET A 58 -0.13 13.19 11.24
N LEU A 59 1.16 13.08 11.61
CA LEU A 59 1.69 11.94 12.36
C LEU A 59 1.05 11.80 13.75
N GLU A 60 0.96 12.89 14.51
CA GLU A 60 0.34 12.93 15.83
C GLU A 60 -1.15 12.58 15.76
N LEU A 61 -1.86 13.13 14.78
CA LEU A 61 -3.26 12.81 14.59
C LEU A 61 -3.44 11.34 14.22
N HIS A 62 -2.58 10.81 13.35
CA HIS A 62 -2.56 9.38 13.02
C HIS A 62 -2.33 8.50 14.26
N GLN A 63 -1.39 8.85 15.14
CA GLN A 63 -1.15 8.11 16.37
C GLN A 63 -2.33 8.17 17.34
N LYS A 64 -3.08 9.27 17.33
CA LYS A 64 -4.24 9.48 18.21
C LYS A 64 -5.50 8.76 17.74
N ILE A 65 -5.79 8.74 16.43
CA ILE A 65 -7.06 8.25 15.88
C ILE A 65 -6.95 7.26 14.70
N GLY A 66 -5.74 6.91 14.26
CA GLY A 66 -5.44 6.02 13.12
C GLY A 66 -5.49 6.73 11.75
N TYR A 67 -5.63 6.01 10.61
CA TYR A 67 -5.51 6.59 9.25
C TYR A 67 -6.63 7.56 8.86
N ASN A 68 -7.62 7.81 9.72
CA ASN A 68 -8.73 8.69 9.37
C ASN A 68 -8.39 10.17 9.63
N THR A 69 -7.50 10.76 8.84
CA THR A 69 -7.01 12.13 9.10
C THR A 69 -7.13 13.05 7.90
N LYS A 70 -8.34 13.57 7.61
CA LYS A 70 -8.58 14.58 6.56
C LYS A 70 -8.02 15.96 6.93
N ILE A 71 -6.69 16.06 6.98
CA ILE A 71 -6.00 17.35 6.87
C ILE A 71 -5.87 17.61 5.38
N ASN A 72 -6.59 18.63 4.88
CA ASN A 72 -6.61 18.99 3.45
C ASN A 72 -6.95 17.83 2.48
N SER A 73 -7.75 16.85 2.93
CA SER A 73 -8.12 15.65 2.17
C SER A 73 -6.99 14.67 1.83
N GLU A 74 -5.86 14.76 2.52
CA GLU A 74 -4.76 13.78 2.45
C GLU A 74 -4.67 12.99 3.76
N GLY A 75 -3.86 11.93 3.80
CA GLY A 75 -3.57 11.21 5.03
C GLY A 75 -2.29 10.38 4.95
N CYS A 76 -1.93 9.73 6.06
CA CYS A 76 -0.76 8.86 6.13
C CYS A 76 -0.86 7.69 5.13
N ILE A 77 0.31 7.19 4.71
CA ILE A 77 0.43 6.05 3.80
C ILE A 77 1.36 5.04 4.48
N SER A 78 0.95 3.77 4.59
CA SER A 78 1.91 2.68 4.85
C SER A 78 1.96 1.76 3.65
N ILE A 79 3.17 1.30 3.32
CA ILE A 79 3.36 0.17 2.43
C ILE A 79 4.26 -0.84 3.12
N TYR A 80 3.83 -2.08 3.12
CA TYR A 80 4.67 -3.20 3.50
C TYR A 80 4.70 -4.24 2.40
N SER A 81 5.85 -4.86 2.22
CA SER A 81 6.09 -5.84 1.19
C SER A 81 6.97 -6.96 1.70
N GLY A 82 6.70 -8.16 1.22
CA GLY A 82 7.47 -9.35 1.50
C GLY A 82 7.35 -10.34 0.35
N ILE A 83 7.77 -11.56 0.60
CA ILE A 83 7.67 -12.66 -0.36
C ILE A 83 6.68 -13.70 0.15
N GLU A 84 5.85 -14.22 -0.74
CA GLU A 84 4.87 -15.25 -0.44
C GLU A 84 4.88 -16.32 -1.53
N LEU A 85 4.90 -17.59 -1.10
CA LEU A 85 4.77 -18.73 -1.99
C LEU A 85 3.28 -19.07 -2.14
N LEU A 86 2.70 -18.74 -3.30
CA LEU A 86 1.35 -19.16 -3.65
C LEU A 86 1.40 -20.63 -4.08
N LYS A 87 0.78 -21.52 -3.30
CA LYS A 87 0.79 -22.97 -3.56
C LYS A 87 -0.35 -23.43 -4.47
N ASN A 88 -1.42 -22.66 -4.53
CA ASN A 88 -2.60 -22.93 -5.32
C ASN A 88 -2.97 -21.68 -6.12
N PRO A 89 -3.71 -21.81 -7.23
CA PRO A 89 -4.28 -20.66 -7.89
C PRO A 89 -5.11 -19.83 -6.92
N TYR A 90 -4.88 -18.52 -6.84
CA TYR A 90 -5.61 -17.63 -5.95
C TYR A 90 -6.15 -16.43 -6.73
N ILE A 91 -7.42 -16.09 -6.47
CA ILE A 91 -8.08 -14.93 -7.08
C ILE A 91 -7.74 -13.72 -6.24
N VAL A 92 -7.08 -12.73 -6.84
CA VAL A 92 -6.86 -11.44 -6.17
C VAL A 92 -8.01 -10.50 -6.55
N PRO A 93 -8.86 -10.10 -5.59
CA PRO A 93 -9.90 -9.13 -5.84
C PRO A 93 -9.25 -7.74 -5.93
N GLU A 94 -8.74 -7.36 -7.10
CA GLU A 94 -8.21 -6.00 -7.23
C GLU A 94 -9.33 -4.95 -7.08
N THR A 95 -10.58 -5.29 -7.42
CA THR A 95 -11.79 -4.49 -7.17
C THR A 95 -13.03 -5.34 -7.54
N MET A 96 -13.76 -5.88 -6.58
CA MET A 96 -14.99 -6.63 -6.90
C MET A 96 -16.15 -5.65 -7.19
N ASN A 97 -16.42 -5.35 -8.47
CA ASN A 97 -17.72 -4.83 -8.92
C ASN A 97 -18.35 -5.80 -9.94
N ILE A 98 -19.06 -6.80 -9.41
CA ILE A 98 -19.69 -7.90 -10.16
C ILE A 98 -20.72 -7.38 -11.20
N LYS A 99 -21.25 -6.15 -11.05
CA LYS A 99 -22.19 -5.56 -12.03
C LYS A 99 -21.51 -5.02 -13.29
N LYS A 100 -20.18 -4.88 -13.34
CA LYS A 100 -19.46 -4.17 -14.42
C LYS A 100 -18.57 -5.04 -15.33
N GLN A 101 -18.63 -6.37 -15.25
CA GLN A 101 -17.81 -7.28 -16.07
C GLN A 101 -16.28 -7.01 -15.97
N CYS A 102 -15.73 -6.96 -14.78
CA CYS A 102 -14.27 -6.83 -14.60
C CYS A 102 -13.57 -8.19 -14.50
N PHE A 103 -12.36 -8.27 -15.09
CA PHE A 103 -11.51 -9.45 -15.16
C PHE A 103 -11.08 -9.92 -13.76
N GLN A 104 -11.30 -11.21 -13.48
CA GLN A 104 -10.71 -11.89 -12.33
C GLN A 104 -9.28 -12.28 -12.70
N TYR A 105 -8.30 -11.74 -11.99
CA TYR A 105 -6.91 -12.20 -12.12
C TYR A 105 -6.71 -13.43 -11.22
N VAL A 106 -6.42 -14.56 -11.85
CA VAL A 106 -5.97 -15.77 -11.18
C VAL A 106 -4.45 -15.76 -11.21
N TRP A 107 -3.84 -15.75 -10.04
CA TRP A 107 -2.40 -15.97 -9.93
C TRP A 107 -2.12 -17.46 -9.87
N PHE A 108 -1.15 -17.92 -10.63
CA PHE A 108 -0.73 -19.33 -10.63
C PHE A 108 0.24 -19.61 -9.49
N PRO A 109 0.43 -20.89 -9.12
CA PRO A 109 1.42 -21.27 -8.13
C PRO A 109 2.81 -20.74 -8.47
N GLY A 110 3.50 -20.21 -7.47
CA GLY A 110 4.82 -19.62 -7.63
C GLY A 110 5.18 -18.68 -6.50
N GLU A 111 6.41 -18.21 -6.53
CA GLU A 111 6.90 -17.20 -5.60
C GLU A 111 6.56 -15.80 -6.12
N TYR A 112 5.90 -15.00 -5.28
CA TYR A 112 5.48 -13.64 -5.60
C TYR A 112 5.91 -12.69 -4.50
N TYR A 113 6.18 -11.45 -4.89
CA TYR A 113 6.24 -10.36 -3.94
C TYR A 113 4.82 -9.88 -3.69
N TYR A 114 4.45 -9.77 -2.41
CA TYR A 114 3.21 -9.12 -2.01
C TYR A 114 3.51 -7.66 -1.63
N PHE A 115 2.53 -6.80 -1.87
CA PHE A 115 2.57 -5.38 -1.55
C PHE A 115 1.23 -5.03 -0.90
N MET A 116 1.23 -4.84 0.41
CA MET A 116 0.08 -4.28 1.09
C MET A 116 0.27 -2.79 1.25
N ILE A 117 -0.75 -2.03 0.86
CA ILE A 117 -0.80 -0.59 1.09
C ILE A 117 -1.99 -0.24 1.98
N THR A 118 -1.75 0.55 3.02
CA THR A 118 -2.77 1.10 3.91
C THR A 118 -2.98 2.57 3.61
N LEU A 119 -4.23 2.95 3.35
CA LEU A 119 -4.65 4.27 2.87
C LEU A 119 -5.73 4.88 3.77
N PRO A 120 -5.86 6.22 3.81
CA PRO A 120 -6.83 6.91 4.66
C PRO A 120 -8.28 6.78 4.20
N GLY A 121 -8.53 6.40 2.94
CA GLY A 121 -9.87 6.28 2.37
C GLY A 121 -10.04 5.10 1.41
N ASP A 122 -11.31 4.79 1.17
CA ASP A 122 -11.77 3.84 0.15
C ASP A 122 -11.39 4.37 -1.26
N ILE A 123 -10.65 3.60 -2.06
CA ILE A 123 -10.17 4.01 -3.39
C ILE A 123 -11.30 4.29 -4.38
N GLU A 124 -12.53 3.82 -4.13
CA GLU A 124 -13.70 4.13 -4.95
C GLU A 124 -14.29 5.51 -4.63
N LYS A 125 -13.99 6.06 -3.44
CA LYS A 125 -14.61 7.29 -2.92
C LYS A 125 -13.62 8.42 -2.65
N ASP A 126 -12.36 8.09 -2.40
CA ASP A 126 -11.32 9.03 -2.00
C ASP A 126 -10.26 9.18 -3.10
N ILE A 127 -10.20 10.39 -3.68
CA ILE A 127 -9.31 10.69 -4.82
C ILE A 127 -7.84 10.51 -4.43
N PHE A 128 -7.45 10.97 -3.23
CA PHE A 128 -6.08 10.84 -2.74
C PHE A 128 -5.67 9.37 -2.67
N SER A 129 -6.44 8.55 -1.97
CA SER A 129 -6.19 7.11 -1.83
C SER A 129 -6.16 6.42 -3.20
N LYS A 130 -7.08 6.75 -4.10
CA LYS A 130 -7.07 6.24 -5.47
C LYS A 130 -5.79 6.58 -6.23
N THR A 131 -5.32 7.83 -6.12
CA THR A 131 -4.08 8.27 -6.76
C THR A 131 -2.87 7.49 -6.24
N ILE A 132 -2.75 7.34 -4.92
CA ILE A 132 -1.65 6.56 -4.31
C ILE A 132 -1.71 5.08 -4.75
N PHE A 133 -2.90 4.48 -4.72
CA PHE A 133 -3.11 3.10 -5.16
C PHE A 133 -2.72 2.90 -6.63
N CYS A 134 -3.18 3.79 -7.53
CA CYS A 134 -2.83 3.73 -8.95
C CYS A 134 -1.33 3.86 -9.17
N MET A 135 -0.64 4.72 -8.41
CA MET A 135 0.81 4.84 -8.49
C MET A 135 1.54 3.55 -8.14
N LEU A 136 1.08 2.80 -7.12
CA LEU A 136 1.64 1.49 -6.82
C LEU A 136 1.30 0.50 -7.94
N LYS A 137 0.04 0.45 -8.37
CA LYS A 137 -0.42 -0.45 -9.44
C LYS A 137 0.38 -0.30 -10.74
N GLU A 138 0.66 0.92 -11.19
CA GLU A 138 1.51 1.21 -12.36
C GLU A 138 2.95 0.67 -12.23
N LEU A 139 3.46 0.54 -11.01
CA LEU A 139 4.80 -0.01 -10.80
C LEU A 139 4.78 -1.53 -10.89
N LEU A 140 3.66 -2.17 -10.56
CA LEU A 140 3.52 -3.63 -10.50
C LEU A 140 3.24 -4.28 -11.86
N TYR A 141 2.58 -3.57 -12.77
CA TYR A 141 2.22 -4.01 -14.12
C TYR A 141 2.93 -3.16 -15.15
#